data_AF-A0AAE4CC94-F1
#
_entry.id   AF-A0AAE4CC94-F1
#
_cell.length_a   1.000
_cell.length_b   1.000
_cell.length_c   1.000
_cell.angle_alpha   90.00
_cell.angle_beta   90.00
_cell.angle_gamma   90.00
#
_symmetry.space_group_name_H-M   'P 1'
#
loop_
_entity.id
_entity.type
_entity.pdbx_description
1 polymer ?
#
loop_
_entity_poly.entity_id
_entity_poly.type
_entity_poly.pdbx_seq_one_letter_code
_entity_poly.pdbx_strand_id
1 'polypeptide(L)'
;MPEWTDAARARLALAAAAADLADTAAALVSTAHEDEHASALEHLTRIEEIAGAVAEVRKLAVIHARERAMPWERIGDALGVTRQTAHARFGAVVDEWHDVLYDPDKHGWAWMPEGAYDPAATAATLDRWLARRHHGDGPAPTVSAGLPTYDPMTRARETLARANWLTRRIGAGTEVSPAAKAEHHRRKDAALTAIADDPTTPPAPQDDQPTG
;
A
#
# COMPACT_ATOMS: atom_id res chain seq x y z
N MET A 1 0.60 11.93 -14.78
CA MET A 1 -0.41 11.06 -14.14
C MET A 1 -0.49 11.43 -12.67
N PRO A 2 -1.66 11.38 -12.01
CA PRO A 2 -1.72 11.63 -10.57
C PRO A 2 -0.79 10.65 -9.86
N GLU A 3 0.05 11.18 -8.97
CA GLU A 3 0.87 10.35 -8.10
C GLU A 3 -0.08 9.60 -7.15
N TRP A 4 0.05 8.28 -7.08
CA TRP A 4 -0.72 7.48 -6.12
C TRP A 4 0.01 7.48 -4.77
N THR A 5 -0.72 7.82 -3.71
CA THR A 5 -0.23 7.76 -2.33
C THR A 5 0.17 6.32 -1.96
N ASP A 6 1.12 6.18 -1.04
CA ASP A 6 1.54 4.87 -0.51
C ASP A 6 0.34 4.16 0.15
N ALA A 7 -0.54 4.94 0.78
CA ALA A 7 -1.79 4.45 1.35
C ALA A 7 -2.79 3.96 0.28
N ALA A 8 -2.90 4.64 -0.87
CA ALA A 8 -3.74 4.20 -1.97
C ALA A 8 -3.20 2.92 -2.62
N ARG A 9 -1.88 2.83 -2.82
CA ARG A 9 -1.20 1.62 -3.30
C ARG A 9 -1.44 0.44 -2.37
N ALA A 10 -1.26 0.63 -1.06
CA ALA A 10 -1.55 -0.40 -0.06
C ALA A 10 -3.03 -0.80 -0.05
N ARG A 11 -3.95 0.16 -0.22
CA ARG A 11 -5.39 -0.11 -0.29
C ARG A 11 -5.77 -0.95 -1.50
N LEU A 12 -5.16 -0.66 -2.65
CA LEU A 12 -5.37 -1.37 -3.91
C LEU A 12 -4.78 -2.77 -3.87
N ALA A 13 -3.56 -2.92 -3.34
CA ALA A 13 -2.94 -4.23 -3.12
C ALA A 13 -3.83 -5.11 -2.22
N LEU A 14 -4.31 -4.56 -1.09
CA LEU A 14 -5.26 -5.23 -0.21
C LEU A 14 -6.57 -5.59 -0.92
N ALA A 15 -7.11 -4.69 -1.73
CA ALA A 15 -8.36 -4.94 -2.47
C ALA A 15 -8.19 -6.06 -3.51
N ALA A 16 -7.08 -6.08 -4.23
CA ALA A 16 -6.74 -7.13 -5.19
C ALA A 16 -6.64 -8.50 -4.50
N ALA A 17 -5.85 -8.61 -3.44
CA ALA A 17 -5.72 -9.86 -2.69
C ALA A 17 -7.06 -10.32 -2.08
N ALA A 18 -7.90 -9.39 -1.62
CA ALA A 18 -9.22 -9.72 -1.10
C ALA A 18 -10.20 -10.18 -2.19
N ALA A 19 -10.10 -9.61 -3.40
CA ALA A 19 -10.87 -10.02 -4.55
C ALA A 19 -10.51 -11.45 -4.98
N ASP A 20 -9.21 -11.75 -5.05
CA ASP A 20 -8.70 -13.09 -5.37
C ASP A 20 -9.13 -14.11 -4.30
N LEU A 21 -9.00 -13.76 -3.01
CA LEU A 21 -9.48 -14.60 -1.91
C LEU A 21 -10.98 -14.91 -2.04
N ALA A 22 -11.80 -13.90 -2.38
CA ALA A 22 -13.23 -14.09 -2.55
C ALA A 22 -13.56 -14.97 -3.76
N ASP A 23 -12.82 -14.85 -4.86
CA ASP A 23 -12.95 -15.73 -6.03
C ASP A 23 -12.58 -17.19 -5.70
N THR A 24 -11.44 -17.40 -5.04
CA THR A 24 -10.98 -18.72 -4.60
C THR A 24 -11.95 -19.36 -3.61
N ALA A 25 -12.47 -18.59 -2.65
CA ALA A 25 -13.45 -19.08 -1.69
C ALA A 25 -14.82 -19.37 -2.34
N ALA A 26 -15.25 -18.55 -3.30
CA ALA A 26 -16.49 -18.80 -4.04
C ALA A 26 -16.42 -20.08 -4.89
N ALA A 27 -15.23 -20.42 -5.41
CA ALA A 27 -15.03 -21.65 -6.17
C ALA A 27 -15.36 -22.92 -5.35
N LEU A 28 -15.16 -22.91 -4.02
CA LEU A 28 -15.51 -24.03 -3.14
C LEU A 28 -17.02 -24.32 -3.05
N VAL A 29 -17.88 -23.37 -3.44
CA VAL A 29 -19.34 -23.53 -3.37
C VAL A 29 -19.88 -24.27 -4.59
N SER A 30 -19.14 -24.27 -5.71
CA SER A 30 -19.59 -24.86 -6.96
C SER A 30 -19.50 -26.38 -6.92
N THR A 31 -20.64 -27.06 -6.91
CA THR A 31 -20.72 -28.53 -7.02
C THR A 31 -20.86 -29.01 -8.48
N ALA A 32 -20.94 -28.09 -9.44
CA ALA A 32 -21.53 -28.36 -10.75
C ALA A 32 -20.67 -29.22 -11.70
N HIS A 33 -19.37 -29.44 -11.43
CA HIS A 33 -18.45 -30.17 -12.33
C HIS A 33 -17.45 -31.09 -11.60
N GLU A 34 -17.47 -31.14 -10.27
CA GLU A 34 -16.39 -31.75 -9.47
C GLU A 34 -16.76 -33.14 -8.91
N ASP A 35 -18.03 -33.47 -8.73
CA ASP A 35 -18.40 -34.72 -8.02
C ASP A 35 -18.08 -36.02 -8.77
N GLU A 36 -17.88 -36.01 -10.09
CA GLU A 36 -17.51 -37.22 -10.85
C GLU A 36 -15.98 -37.46 -10.93
N HIS A 37 -15.15 -36.45 -10.68
CA HIS A 37 -13.68 -36.53 -10.91
C HIS A 37 -12.80 -35.84 -9.85
N ALA A 38 -13.35 -34.98 -8.99
CA ALA A 38 -12.58 -34.27 -7.98
C ALA A 38 -12.29 -35.18 -6.80
N SER A 39 -10.99 -35.36 -6.52
CA SER A 39 -10.54 -36.10 -5.35
C SER A 39 -10.83 -35.29 -4.08
N ALA A 40 -11.16 -35.97 -2.97
CA ALA A 40 -11.21 -35.34 -1.65
C ALA A 40 -9.89 -34.61 -1.27
N LEU A 41 -8.77 -34.95 -1.93
CA LEU A 41 -7.50 -34.25 -1.78
C LEU A 41 -7.47 -32.86 -2.45
N GLU A 42 -8.27 -32.62 -3.49
CA GLU A 42 -8.34 -31.32 -4.16
C GLU A 42 -8.98 -30.27 -3.25
N HIS A 43 -9.99 -30.66 -2.46
CA HIS A 43 -10.55 -29.80 -1.42
C HIS A 43 -9.52 -29.41 -0.35
N LEU A 44 -8.63 -30.33 0.06
CA LEU A 44 -7.57 -30.02 1.01
C LEU A 44 -6.58 -29.01 0.41
N THR A 45 -6.13 -29.22 -0.83
CA THR A 45 -5.27 -28.27 -1.55
C THR A 45 -5.91 -26.88 -1.63
N ARG A 46 -7.20 -26.83 -1.98
CA ARG A 46 -7.94 -25.55 -2.06
C ARG A 46 -8.07 -24.85 -0.71
N ILE A 47 -8.29 -25.59 0.37
CA ILE A 47 -8.33 -25.02 1.74
C ILE A 47 -6.97 -24.42 2.11
N GLU A 48 -5.86 -25.10 1.78
CA GLU A 48 -4.52 -24.58 2.03
C GLU A 48 -4.22 -23.33 1.17
N GLU A 49 -4.67 -23.29 -0.09
CA GLU A 49 -4.60 -22.09 -0.94
C GLU A 49 -5.35 -20.90 -0.32
N ILE A 50 -6.55 -21.14 0.21
CA ILE A 50 -7.35 -20.12 0.91
C ILE A 50 -6.64 -19.65 2.18
N ALA A 51 -6.08 -20.57 2.97
CA ALA A 51 -5.33 -20.20 4.17
C ALA A 51 -4.11 -19.33 3.82
N GLY A 52 -3.40 -19.64 2.74
CA GLY A 52 -2.33 -18.82 2.18
C GLY A 52 -2.81 -17.42 1.76
N ALA A 53 -3.92 -17.36 1.02
CA ALA A 53 -4.51 -16.09 0.57
C ALA A 53 -4.99 -15.22 1.76
N VAL A 54 -5.58 -15.83 2.80
CA VAL A 54 -5.96 -15.13 4.04
C VAL A 54 -4.73 -14.56 4.75
N ALA A 55 -3.63 -15.31 4.80
CA ALA A 55 -2.39 -14.84 5.40
C ALA A 55 -1.84 -13.62 4.64
N GLU A 56 -1.93 -13.62 3.31
CA GLU A 56 -1.49 -12.50 2.48
C GLU A 56 -2.38 -11.26 2.64
N VAL A 57 -3.71 -11.43 2.58
CA VAL A 57 -4.67 -10.36 2.88
C VAL A 57 -4.41 -9.74 4.26
N ARG A 58 -4.09 -10.56 5.26
CA ARG A 58 -3.74 -10.07 6.61
C ARG A 58 -2.48 -9.21 6.60
N LYS A 59 -1.42 -9.61 5.91
CA LYS A 59 -0.20 -8.80 5.78
C LYS A 59 -0.52 -7.45 5.13
N LEU A 60 -1.23 -7.46 4.00
CA LEU A 60 -1.61 -6.25 3.27
C LEU A 60 -2.55 -5.34 4.07
N ALA A 61 -3.42 -5.92 4.91
CA ALA A 61 -4.26 -5.15 5.83
C ALA A 61 -3.42 -4.41 6.88
N VAL A 62 -2.37 -5.07 7.42
CA VAL A 62 -1.43 -4.44 8.36
C VAL A 62 -0.62 -3.34 7.67
N ILE A 63 -0.12 -3.59 6.45
CA ILE A 63 0.56 -2.56 5.64
C ILE A 63 -0.37 -1.36 5.44
N HIS A 64 -1.60 -1.58 4.96
CA HIS A 64 -2.56 -0.50 4.76
C HIS A 64 -2.86 0.30 6.05
N ALA A 65 -3.00 -0.38 7.19
CA ALA A 65 -3.16 0.30 8.48
C ALA A 65 -1.92 1.15 8.84
N ARG A 66 -0.72 0.65 8.58
CA ARG A 66 0.53 1.37 8.83
C ARG A 66 0.72 2.57 7.90
N GLU A 67 0.34 2.47 6.62
CA GLU A 67 0.34 3.61 5.70
C GLU A 67 -0.64 4.71 6.12
N ARG A 68 -1.70 4.35 6.83
CA ARG A 68 -2.63 5.27 7.51
C ARG A 68 -2.15 5.73 8.89
N ALA A 69 -0.87 5.52 9.21
CA ALA A 69 -0.24 5.87 10.47
C ALA A 69 -0.87 5.25 11.73
N MET A 70 -1.54 4.10 11.61
CA MET A 70 -2.12 3.41 12.78
C MET A 70 -1.00 2.87 13.69
N PRO A 71 -1.06 3.12 15.02
CA PRO A 71 -0.05 2.61 15.93
C PRO A 71 -0.13 1.08 16.06
N TRP A 72 1.02 0.45 16.31
CA TRP A 72 1.13 -1.01 16.50
C TRP A 72 0.23 -1.56 17.60
N GLU A 73 -0.09 -0.75 18.61
CA GLU A 73 -1.02 -1.10 19.68
C GLU A 73 -2.43 -1.36 19.14
N ARG A 74 -3.00 -0.40 18.41
CA ARG A 74 -4.31 -0.57 17.77
C ARG A 74 -4.36 -1.72 16.77
N ILE A 75 -3.25 -1.95 16.06
CA ILE A 75 -3.13 -3.09 15.14
C ILE A 75 -3.12 -4.40 15.95
N GLY A 76 -2.38 -4.46 17.06
CA GLY A 76 -2.37 -5.60 17.97
C GLY A 76 -3.76 -5.90 18.52
N ASP A 77 -4.46 -4.89 19.03
CA ASP A 77 -5.82 -5.02 19.56
C ASP A 77 -6.78 -5.60 18.52
N ALA A 78 -6.76 -5.06 17.29
CA ALA A 78 -7.58 -5.56 16.18
C ALA A 78 -7.25 -7.00 15.78
N LEU A 79 -6.01 -7.44 16.00
CA LEU A 79 -5.53 -8.78 15.72
C LEU A 79 -5.63 -9.75 16.91
N GLY A 80 -6.10 -9.28 18.08
CA GLY A 80 -6.16 -10.06 19.32
C GLY A 80 -4.79 -10.43 19.88
N VAL A 81 -3.76 -9.61 19.66
CA VAL A 81 -2.39 -9.84 20.14
C VAL A 81 -1.78 -8.58 20.75
N THR A 82 -0.70 -8.72 21.51
CA THR A 82 0.00 -7.54 22.06
C THR A 82 0.64 -6.68 20.97
N ARG A 83 0.89 -5.40 21.28
CA ARG A 83 1.70 -4.49 20.45
C ARG A 83 3.03 -5.12 20.02
N GLN A 84 3.76 -5.72 20.96
CA GLN A 84 5.07 -6.31 20.73
C GLN A 84 4.97 -7.51 19.78
N THR A 85 3.95 -8.36 19.96
CA THR A 85 3.70 -9.50 19.07
C THR A 85 3.32 -9.05 17.67
N ALA A 86 2.48 -8.01 17.53
CA ALA A 86 2.14 -7.44 16.22
C ALA A 86 3.37 -6.90 15.51
N HIS A 87 4.19 -6.09 16.21
CA HIS A 87 5.42 -5.55 15.65
C HIS A 87 6.43 -6.66 15.28
N ALA A 88 6.63 -7.66 16.14
CA ALA A 88 7.54 -8.76 15.85
C ALA A 88 7.12 -9.59 14.63
N ARG A 89 5.80 -9.75 14.41
CA ARG A 89 5.27 -10.52 13.27
C ARG A 89 5.26 -9.74 11.96
N PHE A 90 4.95 -8.44 12.01
CA PHE A 90 4.66 -7.65 10.80
C PHE A 90 5.61 -6.48 10.56
N GLY A 91 6.50 -6.14 11.50
CA GLY A 91 7.44 -5.03 11.34
C GLY A 91 8.34 -5.22 10.12
N ALA A 92 8.94 -6.40 9.98
CA ALA A 92 9.76 -6.73 8.82
C ALA A 92 8.98 -6.70 7.50
N VAL A 93 7.72 -7.15 7.50
CA VAL A 93 6.84 -7.11 6.32
C VAL A 93 6.57 -5.67 5.87
N VAL A 94 6.39 -4.74 6.82
CA VAL A 94 6.20 -3.32 6.53
C VAL A 94 7.49 -2.67 6.04
N ASP A 95 8.64 -3.01 6.63
CA ASP A 95 9.94 -2.52 6.17
C ASP A 95 10.26 -3.04 4.75
N GLU A 96 9.95 -4.30 4.44
CA GLU A 96 10.10 -4.88 3.10
C GLU A 96 9.22 -4.18 2.07
N TRP A 97 7.96 -3.89 2.43
CA TRP A 97 7.07 -3.09 1.60
C TRP A 97 7.68 -1.72 1.25
N HIS A 98 8.24 -1.00 2.23
CA HIS A 98 8.92 0.28 1.98
C HIS A 98 10.20 0.12 1.16
N ASP A 99 10.95 -0.96 1.36
CA ASP A 99 12.15 -1.25 0.59
C ASP A 99 11.84 -1.39 -0.90
N VAL A 100 10.85 -2.21 -1.26
CA VAL A 100 10.45 -2.39 -2.67
C VAL A 100 9.85 -1.10 -3.22
N LEU A 101 9.07 -0.36 -2.43
CA LEU A 101 8.40 0.86 -2.89
C LEU A 101 9.36 2.03 -3.12
N TYR A 102 10.40 2.14 -2.29
CA TYR A 102 11.33 3.27 -2.31
C TYR A 102 12.64 2.98 -3.03
N ASP A 103 13.00 1.71 -3.22
CA ASP A 103 14.17 1.27 -3.99
C ASP A 103 13.87 0.02 -4.83
N PRO A 104 12.96 0.14 -5.82
CA PRO A 104 12.54 -1.00 -6.63
C PRO A 104 13.65 -1.59 -7.51
N ASP A 105 14.67 -0.81 -7.86
CA ASP A 105 15.81 -1.29 -8.66
C ASP A 105 16.65 -2.31 -7.89
N LYS A 106 16.71 -2.17 -6.56
CA LYS A 106 17.46 -3.07 -5.70
C LYS A 106 16.67 -4.34 -5.36
N HIS A 107 15.37 -4.19 -5.09
CA HIS A 107 14.54 -5.30 -4.59
C HIS A 107 13.76 -6.01 -5.70
N GLY A 108 13.64 -5.40 -6.88
CA GLY A 108 12.92 -5.91 -8.03
C GLY A 108 11.41 -5.75 -7.88
N TRP A 109 10.76 -5.28 -8.95
CA TRP A 109 9.31 -5.11 -9.00
C TRP A 109 8.52 -6.41 -8.86
N ALA A 110 9.16 -7.57 -9.06
CA ALA A 110 8.50 -8.88 -8.99
C ALA A 110 7.92 -9.20 -7.60
N TRP A 111 8.43 -8.58 -6.54
CA TRP A 111 7.96 -8.75 -5.17
C TRP A 111 6.82 -7.78 -4.80
N MET A 112 6.47 -6.86 -5.71
CA MET A 112 5.45 -5.86 -5.47
C MET A 112 4.05 -6.42 -5.78
N PRO A 113 3.09 -6.37 -4.84
CA PRO A 113 1.70 -6.69 -5.14
C PRO A 113 1.15 -5.85 -6.30
N GLU A 114 0.28 -6.42 -7.13
CA GLU A 114 -0.20 -5.79 -8.38
C GLU A 114 -0.72 -4.36 -8.16
N GLY A 115 -1.57 -4.17 -7.14
CA GLY A 115 -2.15 -2.85 -6.82
C GLY A 115 -1.15 -1.80 -6.33
N ALA A 116 0.07 -2.20 -6.02
CA ALA A 116 1.15 -1.30 -5.66
C ALA A 116 2.08 -1.01 -6.84
N TYR A 117 2.27 -1.97 -7.75
CA TYR A 117 3.05 -1.83 -8.98
C TYR A 117 2.33 -0.98 -10.03
N ASP A 118 1.12 -1.37 -10.42
CA ASP A 118 0.28 -0.66 -11.39
C ASP A 118 -1.09 -0.30 -10.78
N PRO A 119 -1.13 0.69 -9.88
CA PRO A 119 -2.35 1.06 -9.17
C PRO A 119 -3.50 1.48 -10.10
N ALA A 120 -3.20 2.07 -11.26
CA ALA A 120 -4.23 2.51 -12.19
C ALA A 120 -4.91 1.33 -12.89
N ALA A 121 -4.12 0.38 -13.41
CA ALA A 121 -4.66 -0.83 -14.02
C ALA A 121 -5.41 -1.69 -13.00
N THR A 122 -4.85 -1.88 -11.80
CA THR A 122 -5.51 -2.65 -10.74
C THR A 122 -6.82 -2.00 -10.28
N ALA A 123 -6.87 -0.68 -10.13
CA ALA A 123 -8.12 0.02 -9.80
C ALA A 123 -9.20 -0.25 -10.85
N ALA A 124 -8.86 -0.15 -12.14
CA ALA A 124 -9.80 -0.44 -13.23
C ALA A 124 -10.25 -1.91 -13.24
N THR A 125 -9.36 -2.86 -12.94
CA THR A 125 -9.69 -4.28 -12.80
C THR A 125 -10.66 -4.52 -11.66
N LEU A 126 -10.42 -3.90 -10.51
CA LEU A 126 -11.27 -4.00 -9.33
C LEU A 126 -12.65 -3.36 -9.51
N ASP A 127 -12.72 -2.24 -10.23
CA ASP A 127 -14.00 -1.61 -10.58
C ASP A 127 -14.85 -2.57 -11.45
N ARG A 128 -14.23 -3.22 -12.44
CA ARG A 128 -14.91 -4.27 -13.23
C ARG A 128 -15.31 -5.47 -12.38
N TRP A 129 -14.46 -5.87 -11.44
CA TRP A 129 -14.74 -6.97 -10.52
C TRP A 129 -15.97 -6.69 -9.65
N LEU A 130 -16.06 -5.49 -9.06
CA LEU A 130 -17.23 -5.06 -8.28
C LEU A 130 -18.49 -4.99 -9.14
N ALA A 131 -18.39 -4.42 -10.34
CA ALA A 131 -19.53 -4.31 -11.24
C ALA A 131 -20.14 -5.67 -11.61
N ARG A 132 -19.33 -6.73 -11.79
CA ARG A 132 -19.84 -8.09 -12.07
C ARG A 132 -20.58 -8.72 -10.89
N ARG A 133 -20.20 -8.37 -9.66
CA ARG A 133 -20.76 -8.94 -8.42
C ARG A 133 -21.89 -8.09 -7.81
N HIS A 134 -22.06 -6.87 -8.28
CA HIS A 134 -23.11 -5.98 -7.81
C HIS A 134 -24.45 -6.40 -8.43
N HIS A 135 -25.36 -6.91 -7.61
CA HIS A 135 -26.72 -7.32 -8.02
C HIS A 135 -27.80 -6.27 -7.69
N GLY A 136 -27.41 -5.05 -7.30
CA GLY A 136 -28.36 -3.99 -6.92
C GLY A 136 -28.71 -3.03 -8.07
N ASP A 137 -29.81 -2.31 -7.91
CA ASP A 137 -30.33 -1.33 -8.89
C ASP A 137 -29.61 0.04 -8.85
N GLY A 138 -28.64 0.22 -7.94
CA GLY A 138 -27.85 1.46 -7.79
C GLY A 138 -26.60 1.49 -8.69
N PRO A 139 -25.94 2.66 -8.80
CA PRO A 139 -24.63 2.73 -9.44
C PRO A 139 -23.65 1.82 -8.72
N ALA A 140 -22.91 0.99 -9.47
CA ALA A 140 -21.96 0.06 -8.89
C ALA A 140 -20.89 0.84 -8.10
N PRO A 141 -20.56 0.42 -6.86
CA PRO A 141 -19.46 1.02 -6.12
C PRO A 141 -18.16 0.82 -6.90
N THR A 142 -17.33 1.86 -7.00
CA THR A 142 -15.99 1.78 -7.60
C THR A 142 -14.93 1.88 -6.51
N VAL A 143 -13.91 1.01 -6.60
CA VAL A 143 -12.73 1.10 -5.73
C VAL A 143 -12.01 2.40 -6.02
N SER A 144 -11.89 2.80 -7.28
CA SER A 144 -11.19 4.01 -7.70
C SER A 144 -11.73 5.30 -7.08
N ALA A 145 -13.05 5.43 -6.91
CA ALA A 145 -13.66 6.64 -6.34
C ALA A 145 -13.43 6.80 -4.83
N GLY A 146 -13.09 5.71 -4.12
CA GLY A 146 -12.86 5.71 -2.68
C GLY A 146 -11.40 5.92 -2.28
N LEU A 147 -10.48 6.09 -3.24
CA LEU A 147 -9.05 6.19 -2.94
C LEU A 147 -8.68 7.58 -2.40
N PRO A 148 -7.75 7.67 -1.44
CA PRO A 148 -7.29 8.95 -0.92
C PRO A 148 -6.77 9.84 -2.06
N THR A 149 -7.34 11.03 -2.19
CA THR A 149 -6.83 12.05 -3.11
C THR A 149 -5.48 12.57 -2.62
N TYR A 150 -4.62 12.90 -3.57
CA TYR A 150 -3.26 13.38 -3.32
C TYR A 150 -3.26 14.84 -2.85
N ASP A 151 -3.53 15.08 -1.55
CA ASP A 151 -3.46 16.41 -0.95
C ASP A 151 -2.02 16.81 -0.56
N PRO A 152 -1.71 18.13 -0.44
CA PRO A 152 -0.36 18.60 -0.13
C PRO A 152 0.23 18.06 1.19
N MET A 153 -0.59 17.90 2.23
CA MET A 153 -0.14 17.38 3.52
C MET A 153 0.22 15.89 3.42
N THR A 154 -0.57 15.12 2.67
CA THR A 154 -0.25 13.72 2.37
C THR A 154 1.07 13.60 1.60
N ARG A 155 1.32 14.46 0.59
CA ARG A 155 2.60 14.53 -0.13
C ARG A 155 3.78 14.80 0.81
N ALA A 156 3.64 15.79 1.69
CA ALA A 156 4.69 16.16 2.65
C ALA A 156 5.02 15.00 3.61
N ARG A 157 3.99 14.32 4.14
CA ARG A 157 4.14 13.17 5.02
C ARG A 157 4.86 12.01 4.34
N GLU A 158 4.51 11.68 3.10
CA GLU A 158 5.17 10.62 2.33
C GLU A 158 6.63 10.95 2.02
N THR A 159 6.89 12.22 1.68
CA THR A 159 8.26 12.71 1.45
C THR A 159 9.12 12.54 2.70
N LEU A 160 8.59 12.90 3.87
CA LEU A 160 9.27 12.72 5.16
C LEU A 160 9.44 11.24 5.52
N ALA A 161 8.42 10.41 5.31
CA ALA A 161 8.49 8.96 5.56
C ALA A 161 9.62 8.32 4.74
N ARG A 162 9.71 8.66 3.45
CA ARG A 162 10.77 8.18 2.55
C ARG A 162 12.14 8.72 2.92
N ALA A 163 12.24 9.98 3.35
CA ALA A 163 13.48 10.56 3.87
C ALA A 163 13.99 9.79 5.10
N ASN A 164 13.10 9.57 6.07
CA ASN A 164 13.42 8.83 7.29
C ASN A 164 13.82 7.38 6.99
N TRP A 165 13.16 6.73 6.02
CA TRP A 165 13.55 5.40 5.55
C TRP A 165 14.97 5.41 4.97
N LEU A 166 15.28 6.36 4.08
CA LEU A 166 16.60 6.49 3.45
C LEU A 166 17.70 6.70 4.49
N THR A 167 17.49 7.61 5.43
CA THR A 167 18.42 7.87 6.54
C THR A 167 18.66 6.63 7.38
N ARG A 168 17.60 5.88 7.72
CA ARG A 168 17.70 4.66 8.52
C ARG A 168 18.50 3.58 7.81
N ARG A 169 18.27 3.38 6.50
CA ARG A 169 18.99 2.38 5.69
C ARG A 169 20.46 2.73 5.52
N ILE A 170 20.78 3.98 5.21
CA ILE A 170 22.17 4.45 5.13
C ILE A 170 22.88 4.30 6.48
N GLY A 171 22.22 4.70 7.57
CA GLY A 171 22.77 4.57 8.93
C GLY A 171 23.00 3.11 9.35
N ALA A 172 22.18 2.18 8.86
CA ALA A 172 22.36 0.74 9.04
C ALA A 172 23.39 0.11 8.10
N GLY A 173 24.09 0.91 7.28
CA GLY A 173 25.06 0.41 6.30
C GLY A 173 24.44 -0.34 5.12
N THR A 174 23.12 -0.24 4.93
CA THR A 174 22.44 -0.86 3.80
C THR A 174 22.70 -0.04 2.54
N GLU A 175 23.22 -0.68 1.49
CA GLU A 175 23.41 -0.04 0.20
C GLU A 175 22.05 0.39 -0.38
N VAL A 176 21.95 1.64 -0.86
CA VAL A 176 20.73 2.18 -1.49
C VAL A 176 21.08 2.60 -2.90
N SER A 177 20.24 2.25 -3.88
CA SER A 177 20.54 2.50 -5.28
C SER A 177 20.70 4.00 -5.58
N PRO A 178 21.55 4.37 -6.57
CA PRO A 178 21.65 5.75 -7.03
C PRO A 178 20.30 6.32 -7.50
N ALA A 179 19.46 5.50 -8.13
CA ALA A 179 18.13 5.88 -8.60
C ALA A 179 17.19 6.25 -7.44
N ALA A 180 17.17 5.46 -6.36
CA ALA A 180 16.38 5.75 -5.17
C ALA A 180 16.81 7.07 -4.50
N LYS A 181 18.12 7.33 -4.43
CA LYS A 181 18.64 8.62 -3.93
C LYS A 181 18.22 9.79 -4.82
N ALA A 182 18.35 9.65 -6.14
CA ALA A 182 17.97 10.69 -7.10
C ALA A 182 16.46 10.98 -7.08
N GLU A 183 15.62 9.94 -6.99
CA GLU A 183 14.16 10.08 -6.83
C GLU A 183 13.81 10.84 -5.55
N HIS A 184 14.45 10.50 -4.43
CA HIS A 184 14.25 11.20 -3.17
C HIS A 184 14.58 12.69 -3.29
N HIS A 185 15.73 13.04 -3.87
CA HIS A 185 16.11 14.43 -4.11
C HIS A 185 15.09 15.16 -4.98
N ARG A 186 14.66 14.57 -6.11
CA ARG A 186 13.68 15.17 -7.02
C ARG A 186 12.36 15.47 -6.33
N ARG A 187 11.85 14.56 -5.50
CA ARG A 187 10.60 14.76 -4.75
C ARG A 187 10.73 15.80 -3.66
N LYS A 188 11.86 15.81 -2.95
CA LYS A 188 12.14 16.84 -1.95
C LYS A 188 12.12 18.23 -2.59
N ASP A 189 12.76 18.38 -3.75
CA ASP A 189 12.81 19.65 -4.47
C ASP A 189 11.40 20.04 -4.96
N ALA A 190 10.63 19.10 -5.51
CA ALA A 190 9.24 19.35 -5.93
C ALA A 190 8.32 19.75 -4.75
N ALA A 191 8.49 19.13 -3.59
CA ALA A 191 7.74 19.47 -2.38
C ALA A 191 8.10 20.87 -1.86
N LEU A 192 9.38 21.24 -1.89
CA LEU A 192 9.84 22.58 -1.50
C LEU A 192 9.31 23.65 -2.47
N THR A 193 9.34 23.39 -3.79
CA THR A 193 8.74 24.29 -4.79
C THR A 193 7.24 24.46 -4.55
N ALA A 194 6.51 23.38 -4.28
CA ALA A 194 5.08 23.46 -4.01
C ALA A 194 4.73 24.28 -2.75
N ILE A 195 5.58 24.25 -1.71
CA ILE A 195 5.42 25.09 -0.51
C ILE A 195 5.73 26.56 -0.83
N ALA A 196 6.75 26.82 -1.66
CA ALA A 196 7.13 28.17 -2.08
C ALA A 196 6.06 28.83 -2.97
N ASP A 197 5.36 28.04 -3.79
CA ASP A 197 4.30 28.48 -4.69
C ASP A 197 2.92 28.57 -4.01
N ASP A 198 2.77 28.12 -2.75
CA ASP A 198 1.52 28.20 -2.00
C ASP A 198 1.25 29.66 -1.58
N PRO A 199 0.18 30.31 -2.08
CA PRO A 199 -0.14 31.71 -1.79
C PRO A 199 -0.52 31.96 -0.32
N THR A 200 -0.67 30.90 0.49
CA THR A 200 -0.96 30.99 1.92
C THR A 200 0.30 30.92 2.80
N THR A 201 1.47 30.62 2.22
CA THR A 201 2.75 30.65 2.94
C THR A 201 3.14 32.10 3.25
N PRO A 202 3.28 32.48 4.53
CA PRO A 202 3.70 33.83 4.88
C PRO A 202 5.10 34.11 4.30
N PRO A 203 5.34 35.30 3.72
CA PRO A 203 6.63 35.63 3.15
C PRO A 203 7.72 35.49 4.21
N ALA A 204 8.89 34.96 3.80
CA ALA A 204 10.04 34.83 4.68
C ALA A 204 10.29 36.17 5.39
N PRO A 205 10.63 36.16 6.70
CA PRO A 205 10.94 37.39 7.42
C PRO A 205 12.03 38.13 6.66
N GLN A 206 11.71 39.32 6.16
CA GLN A 206 12.72 40.19 5.59
C GLN A 206 13.64 40.60 6.74
N ASP A 207 14.91 40.20 6.64
CA ASP A 207 15.94 40.71 7.54
C ASP A 207 15.97 42.23 7.41
N ASP A 208 15.47 42.92 8.44
CA ASP A 208 15.61 44.36 8.60
C ASP A 208 17.12 44.69 8.56
N GLN A 209 17.56 45.24 7.43
CA GLN A 209 18.89 45.80 7.30
C GLN A 209 19.03 46.93 8.32
N PRO A 210 20.02 46.89 9.23
CA PRO A 210 20.24 47.98 10.16
C PRO A 210 20.62 49.23 9.36
N THR A 211 19.78 50.26 9.47
CA THR A 211 20.06 51.58 8.92
C THR A 211 21.20 52.20 9.73
N GLY A 212 22.39 52.21 9.13
CA GLY A 212 23.55 52.97 9.61
C GLY A 212 23.62 54.33 8.94
#